data_AF-A0A4U3MGE7-F1
#
_entry.id   AF-A0A4U3MGE7-F1
#
_cell.length_a   1.000
_cell.length_b   1.000
_cell.length_c   1.000
_cell.angle_alpha   90.00
_cell.angle_beta   90.00
_cell.angle_gamma   90.00
#
_symmetry.space_group_name_H-M   'P 1'
#
loop_
_entity.id
_entity.type
_entity.pdbx_description
1 polymer ?
#
loop_
_entity_poly.entity_id
_entity_poly.type
_entity_poly.pdbx_seq_one_letter_code
_entity_poly.pdbx_strand_id
1 'polypeptide(L)'
;DNLMPFSRQFQKLSKRFVVPYVAGIFQLAVAIIMMFFGTFDLLTDMLVFVMWLFNLLIFLAVFILRKREPELKRPYKVPGYPIIPIIASLGGIFILVTTSITQPILALIGIGITLLGIPVYLVNKQKTKQKT
;
A
#
# COMPACT_ATOMS: atom_id res chain seq x y z
N ASP A 1 -9.41 7.91 10.25
CA ASP A 1 -8.40 8.40 11.21
C ASP A 1 -7.64 9.63 10.68
N ASN A 2 -7.31 10.59 11.55
CA ASN A 2 -6.61 11.85 11.20
C ASN A 2 -5.09 11.67 10.99
N LEU A 3 -4.68 10.54 10.43
CA LEU A 3 -3.27 10.15 10.31
C LEU A 3 -2.56 10.82 9.12
N MET A 4 -3.32 11.28 8.13
CA MET A 4 -2.79 11.93 6.94
C MET A 4 -2.64 13.44 7.16
N PRO A 5 -1.60 14.07 6.58
CA PRO A 5 -1.48 15.52 6.60
C PRO A 5 -2.70 16.10 5.86
N PHE A 6 -3.25 17.20 6.36
CA PHE A 6 -4.41 17.85 5.74
C PHE A 6 -5.69 16.99 5.64
N SER A 7 -5.89 16.03 6.55
CA SER A 7 -7.05 15.11 6.56
C SER A 7 -8.41 15.80 6.36
N ARG A 8 -8.62 16.97 7.00
CA ARG A 8 -9.86 17.76 6.88
C ARG A 8 -10.15 18.26 5.47
N GLN A 9 -9.11 18.49 4.66
CA GLN A 9 -9.24 18.96 3.27
C GLN A 9 -9.50 17.77 2.33
N PHE A 10 -8.80 16.65 2.54
CA PHE A 10 -8.98 15.42 1.76
C PHE A 10 -10.36 14.77 1.99
N GLN A 11 -10.95 14.97 3.18
CA GLN A 11 -12.28 14.48 3.53
C GLN A 11 -13.43 15.39 3.03
N LYS A 12 -13.15 16.51 2.33
CA LYS A 12 -14.22 17.35 1.79
C LYS A 12 -14.95 16.63 0.67
N LEU A 13 -16.22 16.33 0.93
CA LEU A 13 -17.10 15.64 -0.01
C LEU A 13 -17.83 16.63 -0.91
N SER A 14 -18.04 16.26 -2.17
CA SER A 14 -18.88 17.01 -3.09
C SER A 14 -20.36 16.89 -2.68
N LYS A 15 -21.12 17.98 -2.84
CA LYS A 15 -22.53 18.05 -2.39
C LYS A 15 -23.47 17.07 -3.12
N ARG A 16 -23.13 16.68 -4.35
CA ARG A 16 -24.02 15.90 -5.25
C ARG A 16 -23.66 14.42 -5.36
N PHE A 17 -22.38 14.10 -5.45
CA PHE A 17 -21.91 12.72 -5.68
C PHE A 17 -21.21 12.12 -4.46
N VAL A 18 -21.04 12.90 -3.37
CA VAL A 18 -20.41 12.44 -2.12
C VAL A 18 -19.00 11.87 -2.36
N VAL A 19 -18.26 12.47 -3.30
CA VAL A 19 -16.89 12.05 -3.66
C VAL A 19 -15.88 13.03 -3.05
N PRO A 20 -14.78 12.57 -2.45
CA PRO A 20 -13.70 13.42 -1.95
C PRO A 20 -12.90 14.05 -3.10
N TYR A 21 -13.39 15.16 -3.64
CA TYR A 21 -12.83 15.78 -4.84
C TYR A 21 -11.39 16.30 -4.65
N VAL A 22 -11.04 16.77 -3.44
CA VAL A 22 -9.69 17.25 -3.13
C VAL A 22 -8.67 16.11 -3.22
N ALA A 23 -9.03 14.93 -2.70
CA ALA A 23 -8.17 13.75 -2.79
C ALA A 23 -7.99 13.29 -4.25
N GLY A 24 -9.07 13.34 -5.05
CA GLY A 24 -9.03 13.02 -6.47
C GLY A 24 -8.14 13.97 -7.28
N ILE A 25 -8.23 15.29 -7.04
CA ILE A 25 -7.37 16.29 -7.69
C ILE A 25 -5.90 16.07 -7.31
N PHE A 26 -5.63 15.76 -6.04
CA PHE A 26 -4.27 15.44 -5.60
C PHE A 26 -3.73 14.19 -6.31
N GLN A 27 -4.51 13.11 -6.38
CA GLN A 27 -4.14 11.91 -7.11
C GLN A 27 -3.90 12.19 -8.60
N LEU A 28 -4.75 13.03 -9.22
CA LEU A 28 -4.59 13.44 -10.62
C LEU A 28 -3.29 14.23 -10.83
N ALA A 29 -2.95 15.15 -9.93
CA ALA A 29 -1.70 15.89 -10.00
C ALA A 29 -0.48 14.96 -9.92
N VAL A 30 -0.49 13.99 -8.99
CA VAL A 30 0.57 12.98 -8.90
C VAL A 30 0.64 12.13 -10.17
N ALA A 31 -0.49 11.72 -10.74
CA ALA A 31 -0.53 10.95 -11.98
C ALA A 31 0.07 11.72 -13.16
N ILE A 32 -0.27 13.01 -13.31
CA ILE A 32 0.28 13.88 -14.35
C ILE A 32 1.79 14.01 -14.18
N ILE A 33 2.29 14.24 -12.96
CA ILE A 33 3.73 14.30 -12.68
C ILE A 33 4.40 13.00 -13.10
N MET A 34 3.87 11.84 -12.67
CA MET A 34 4.43 10.53 -13.02
C MET A 34 4.48 10.29 -14.53
N MET A 35 3.49 10.78 -15.28
CA MET A 35 3.42 10.67 -16.73
C MET A 35 4.55 11.43 -17.45
N PHE A 36 5.04 12.54 -16.86
CA PHE A 36 6.18 13.27 -17.42
C PHE A 36 7.53 12.58 -17.15
N PHE A 37 7.65 11.81 -16.07
CA PHE A 37 8.92 11.22 -15.64
C PHE A 37 9.14 9.76 -16.05
N GLY A 38 8.08 9.01 -16.39
CA GLY A 38 8.19 7.56 -16.62
C GLY A 38 7.56 7.06 -17.91
N THR A 39 8.14 6.00 -18.46
CA THR A 39 7.55 5.21 -19.54
C THR A 39 6.49 4.26 -19.01
N PHE A 40 5.53 3.85 -19.85
CA PHE A 40 4.44 2.97 -19.45
C PHE A 40 4.92 1.68 -18.75
N ASP A 41 5.94 1.04 -19.31
CA ASP A 41 6.55 -0.17 -18.76
C ASP A 41 7.15 0.09 -17.38
N LEU A 42 7.89 1.19 -17.24
CA LEU A 42 8.53 1.58 -15.98
C LEU A 42 7.50 1.81 -14.87
N LEU A 43 6.40 2.53 -15.17
CA LEU A 43 5.34 2.78 -14.19
C LEU A 43 4.66 1.47 -13.77
N THR A 44 4.39 0.58 -14.72
CA THR A 44 3.67 -0.67 -14.49
C THR A 44 4.54 -1.66 -13.72
N ASP A 45 5.81 -1.80 -14.07
CA ASP A 45 6.77 -2.66 -13.37
C ASP A 45 6.95 -2.20 -11.91
N MET A 46 7.08 -0.90 -11.69
CA MET A 46 7.15 -0.32 -10.34
C MET A 46 5.86 -0.58 -9.55
N LEU A 47 4.69 -0.40 -10.17
CA LEU A 47 3.39 -0.66 -9.55
C LEU A 47 3.23 -2.12 -9.16
N VAL A 48 3.55 -3.06 -10.06
CA VAL A 48 3.50 -4.50 -9.80
C VAL A 48 4.43 -4.86 -8.63
N PHE A 49 5.65 -4.34 -8.62
CA PHE A 49 6.59 -4.57 -7.52
C PHE A 49 6.04 -4.13 -6.17
N VAL A 50 5.59 -2.87 -6.05
CA VAL A 50 5.07 -2.32 -4.79
C VAL A 50 3.80 -3.06 -4.35
N MET A 51 2.89 -3.39 -5.28
CA MET A 51 1.69 -4.16 -4.95
C MET A 51 2.04 -5.56 -4.42
N TRP A 52 2.99 -6.27 -5.04
CA TRP A 52 3.41 -7.58 -4.57
C TRP A 52 4.13 -7.55 -3.23
N LEU A 53 4.88 -6.47 -2.96
CA LEU A 53 5.49 -6.26 -1.64
C LEU A 53 4.44 -6.23 -0.54
N PHE A 54 3.38 -5.42 -0.71
CA PHE A 54 2.29 -5.35 0.28
C PHE A 54 1.44 -6.61 0.32
N ASN A 55 1.17 -7.26 -0.83
CA ASN A 55 0.44 -8.53 -0.85
C ASN A 55 1.17 -9.62 -0.08
N LEU A 56 2.50 -9.68 -0.18
CA LEU A 56 3.30 -10.61 0.61
C LEU A 56 3.09 -10.39 2.12
N LEU A 57 3.11 -9.12 2.56
CA LEU A 57 2.86 -8.77 3.96
C LEU A 57 1.44 -9.17 4.39
N ILE A 58 0.44 -9.03 3.52
CA ILE A 58 -0.94 -9.46 3.79
C ILE A 58 -1.01 -10.98 3.94
N PHE A 59 -0.37 -11.75 3.06
CA PHE A 59 -0.35 -13.21 3.17
C PHE A 59 0.33 -13.67 4.47
N LEU A 60 1.46 -13.06 4.83
CA LEU A 60 2.12 -13.29 6.12
C LEU A 60 1.22 -12.90 7.30
N ALA A 61 0.49 -11.80 7.19
CA ALA A 61 -0.45 -11.35 8.22
C ALA A 61 -1.55 -12.39 8.47
N VAL A 62 -1.99 -13.14 7.45
CA VAL A 62 -2.94 -14.25 7.64
C VAL A 62 -2.34 -15.31 8.57
N PHE A 63 -1.11 -15.76 8.33
CA PHE A 63 -0.46 -16.74 9.21
C PHE A 63 -0.26 -16.23 10.62
N ILE A 64 0.15 -14.96 10.77
CA ILE A 64 0.35 -14.31 12.07
C ILE A 64 -0.97 -14.20 12.83
N LEU A 65 -2.03 -13.68 12.19
CA LEU A 65 -3.32 -13.49 12.82
C LEU A 65 -3.94 -14.82 13.25
N ARG A 66 -3.68 -15.89 12.48
CA ARG A 66 -4.14 -17.23 12.86
C ARG A 66 -3.49 -17.77 14.12
N LYS A 67 -2.24 -17.40 14.40
CA LYS A 67 -1.54 -17.76 15.65
C LYS A 67 -1.87 -16.83 16.80
N ARG A 68 -2.01 -15.51 16.53
CA ARG A 68 -2.21 -14.50 17.58
C ARG A 68 -3.64 -14.48 18.13
N GLU A 69 -4.63 -14.65 17.26
CA GLU A 69 -6.06 -14.56 17.61
C GLU A 69 -6.81 -15.78 17.05
N PRO A 70 -6.60 -16.97 17.65
CA PRO A 70 -7.22 -18.21 17.19
C PRO A 70 -8.74 -18.24 17.41
N GLU A 71 -9.21 -17.65 18.52
CA GLU A 71 -10.62 -17.63 18.98
C GLU A 71 -11.51 -16.63 18.21
N LEU A 72 -10.93 -15.80 17.34
CA LEU A 72 -11.70 -14.80 16.59
C LEU A 72 -12.74 -15.50 15.70
N LYS A 73 -14.01 -15.09 15.76
CA LYS A 73 -15.06 -15.61 14.87
C LYS A 73 -14.70 -15.27 13.43
N ARG A 74 -14.47 -16.28 12.59
CA ARG A 74 -14.10 -16.14 11.18
C ARG A 74 -15.28 -16.54 10.29
N PRO A 75 -16.07 -15.58 9.76
CA PRO A 75 -17.18 -15.87 8.85
C PRO A 75 -16.72 -16.55 7.56
N TYR A 76 -15.48 -16.28 7.13
CA TYR A 76 -14.85 -16.90 5.98
C TYR A 76 -13.47 -17.45 6.36
N LYS A 77 -13.18 -18.68 5.92
CA LYS A 77 -11.86 -19.31 6.05
C LYS A 77 -11.36 -19.62 4.66
N VAL A 78 -10.08 -19.27 4.40
CA VAL A 78 -9.43 -19.59 3.13
C VAL A 78 -9.48 -21.11 2.91
N PRO A 79 -10.13 -21.59 1.84
CA PRO A 79 -10.16 -23.02 1.52
C PRO A 79 -8.73 -23.50 1.26
N GLY A 80 -8.39 -24.74 1.64
CA GLY A 80 -7.04 -25.26 1.41
C GLY A 80 -5.92 -24.54 2.20
N TYR A 81 -6.25 -23.84 3.30
CA TYR A 81 -5.22 -23.35 4.22
C TYR A 81 -4.46 -24.53 4.86
N PRO A 82 -3.11 -24.48 4.94
CA PRO A 82 -2.21 -23.35 4.65
C PRO A 82 -1.63 -23.29 3.23
N ILE A 83 -1.99 -24.23 2.35
CA ILE A 83 -1.33 -24.42 1.04
C ILE A 83 -1.54 -23.21 0.13
N ILE A 84 -2.78 -22.70 -0.01
CA ILE A 84 -3.07 -21.59 -0.92
C ILE A 84 -2.27 -20.33 -0.56
N PRO A 85 -2.25 -19.85 0.70
CA PRO A 85 -1.44 -18.68 1.03
C PRO A 85 0.07 -18.92 0.93
N ILE A 86 0.56 -20.16 1.09
CA ILE A 86 1.98 -20.49 0.87
C ILE A 86 2.32 -20.33 -0.61
N ILE A 87 1.53 -20.90 -1.52
CA ILE A 87 1.75 -20.79 -2.96
C ILE A 87 1.71 -19.32 -3.39
N ALA A 88 0.73 -18.55 -2.91
CA ALA A 88 0.63 -17.13 -3.20
C ALA A 88 1.85 -16.33 -2.68
N SER A 89 2.35 -16.67 -1.49
CA SER A 89 3.55 -16.05 -0.93
C SER A 89 4.80 -16.40 -1.74
N LEU A 90 4.95 -17.65 -2.17
CA LEU A 90 6.08 -18.08 -3.01
C LEU A 90 6.08 -17.36 -4.36
N GLY A 91 4.90 -17.23 -5.00
CA GLY A 91 4.76 -16.45 -6.23
C GLY A 91 5.12 -14.96 -6.03
N GLY A 92 4.68 -14.38 -4.90
CA GLY A 92 5.05 -13.01 -4.55
C GLY A 92 6.54 -12.82 -4.30
N ILE A 93 7.19 -13.75 -3.59
CA ILE A 93 8.64 -13.74 -3.40
C ILE A 93 9.36 -13.85 -4.74
N PHE A 94 8.90 -14.75 -5.62
CA PHE A 94 9.50 -14.93 -6.94
C PHE A 94 9.46 -13.63 -7.76
N ILE A 95 8.32 -12.93 -7.80
CA ILE A 95 8.19 -11.66 -8.50
C ILE A 95 9.11 -10.60 -7.87
N LEU A 96 9.08 -10.46 -6.55
CA LEU A 96 9.91 -9.47 -5.85
C LEU A 96 11.41 -9.70 -6.07
N VAL A 97 11.87 -10.94 -5.99
CA VAL A 97 13.29 -11.30 -6.20
C VAL A 97 13.68 -11.06 -7.65
N THR A 98 12.87 -11.53 -8.60
CA THR A 98 13.16 -11.36 -10.03
C THR A 98 13.23 -9.90 -10.40
N THR A 99 12.23 -9.10 -10.02
CA THR A 99 12.21 -7.65 -10.31
C THR A 99 13.34 -6.90 -9.60
N SER A 100 13.72 -7.31 -8.38
CA SER A 100 14.86 -6.69 -7.68
C SER A 100 16.19 -6.92 -8.38
N ILE A 101 16.37 -8.09 -9.01
CA ILE A 101 17.60 -8.43 -9.75
C ILE A 101 17.59 -7.78 -11.14
N THR A 102 16.46 -7.82 -11.86
CA THR A 102 16.37 -7.32 -13.23
C THR A 102 16.31 -5.79 -13.28
N GLN A 103 15.68 -5.16 -12.30
CA GLN A 103 15.41 -3.72 -12.27
C GLN A 103 15.65 -3.11 -10.86
N PRO A 104 16.89 -3.13 -10.36
CA PRO A 104 17.20 -2.70 -8.99
C PRO A 104 16.86 -1.22 -8.73
N ILE A 105 17.00 -0.36 -9.74
CA ILE A 105 16.67 1.06 -9.64
C ILE A 105 15.17 1.25 -9.37
N LEU A 106 14.30 0.49 -10.02
CA LEU A 106 12.86 0.58 -9.84
C LEU A 106 12.43 0.07 -8.47
N ALA A 107 13.02 -1.03 -8.01
CA ALA A 107 12.81 -1.53 -6.65
C ALA A 107 13.21 -0.48 -5.60
N LEU A 108 14.35 0.18 -5.77
CA LEU A 108 14.82 1.24 -4.88
C LEU A 108 13.89 2.46 -4.85
N ILE A 109 13.41 2.91 -6.02
CA ILE A 109 12.46 4.02 -6.10
C ILE A 109 11.14 3.65 -5.42
N GLY A 110 10.59 2.46 -5.72
CA GLY A 110 9.34 1.99 -5.12
C GLY A 110 9.43 1.86 -3.59
N ILE A 111 10.53 1.30 -3.08
CA ILE A 111 10.81 1.23 -1.63
C ILE A 111 10.99 2.63 -1.06
N GLY A 112 11.73 3.51 -1.73
CA GLY A 112 11.97 4.89 -1.30
C GLY A 112 10.67 5.68 -1.14
N ILE A 113 9.80 5.64 -2.16
CA ILE A 113 8.48 6.29 -2.11
C ILE A 113 7.62 5.70 -0.98
N THR A 114 7.67 4.38 -0.78
CA THR A 114 6.94 3.72 0.30
C THR A 114 7.44 4.16 1.68
N LEU A 115 8.76 4.23 1.86
CA LEU A 115 9.40 4.65 3.10
C LEU A 115 9.18 6.13 3.40
N LEU A 116 9.02 6.99 2.39
CA LEU A 116 8.62 8.40 2.57
C LEU A 116 7.26 8.55 3.27
N GLY A 117 6.40 7.52 3.25
CA GLY A 117 5.19 7.47 4.06
C GLY A 117 5.44 7.46 5.57
N ILE A 118 6.58 6.89 6.02
CA ILE A 118 6.94 6.78 7.45
C ILE A 118 7.17 8.14 8.11
N PRO A 119 8.06 9.03 7.61
CA PRO A 119 8.26 10.34 8.23
C PRO A 119 6.98 11.17 8.22
N VAL A 120 6.18 11.10 7.15
CA VAL A 120 4.87 11.76 7.08
C VAL A 120 3.92 11.24 8.17
N TYR A 121 3.88 9.92 8.38
CA TYR A 121 3.07 9.31 9.45
C TYR A 121 3.54 9.75 10.84
N LEU A 122 4.85 9.76 11.11
CA LEU A 122 5.40 10.12 12.42
C LEU A 122 5.13 11.58 12.77
N VAL A 123 5.35 12.51 11.85
CA VAL A 123 5.08 13.95 12.05
C VAL A 123 3.60 14.19 12.35
N ASN A 124 2.68 13.54 11.64
CA ASN A 124 1.26 13.73 11.88
C ASN A 124 0.78 13.03 13.16
N LYS A 125 1.32 11.86 13.49
CA LYS A 125 1.02 11.17 14.75
C LYS A 125 1.37 12.02 15.97
N GLN A 126 2.50 12.74 15.92
CA GLN A 126 2.89 13.68 16.98
C GLN A 126 1.92 14.87 17.08
N LYS A 127 1.50 15.44 15.94
CA LYS A 127 0.52 16.53 15.89
C LYS A 127 -0.88 16.12 16.35
N THR A 128 -1.29 14.88 16.09
CA THR A 128 -2.58 14.34 16.56
C THR A 128 -2.53 14.08 18.08
N LYS A 129 -1.42 13.56 18.61
CA LYS A 129 -1.23 13.36 20.06
C LYS A 129 -1.18 14.66 20.86
N GLN A 130 -0.70 15.77 20.30
CA GLN A 130 -0.68 17.09 20.98
C GLN A 130 -2.05 17.77 21.05
N LYS A 131 -3.06 17.28 20.31
CA LYS A 131 -4.42 17.87 20.27
C LYS A 131 -5.46 17.11 21.10
N THR A 132 -5.07 16.02 21.74
CA THR A 132 -5.83 15.25 22.72
C THR A 132 -5.25 15.50 24.09
#